data_AF-A0A3D1PJ08-F1
#
_entry.id   AF-A0A3D1PJ08-F1
#
_cell.length_a   1.000
_cell.length_b   1.000
_cell.length_c   1.000
_cell.angle_alpha   90.00
_cell.angle_beta   90.00
_cell.angle_gamma   90.00
#
_symmetry.space_group_name_H-M   'P 1'
#
loop_
_entity.id
_entity.type
_entity.pdbx_description
1 polymer ?
#
loop_
_entity_poly.entity_id
_entity_poly.type
_entity_poly.pdbx_seq_one_letter_code
_entity_poly.pdbx_strand_id
1 'polypeptide(L)'
;MKEQIEKINNQANNIETNLNYIKENISKNKEPIFIELIGTAKSGKTTLLNNITKLLTKNGIPVQKRAETAEYNPIENKDLEEYNIWMYSELIKNLSEDMSDNTPRVVIYDRGMLDRLPWIDFSVNDGSIPNQDAVLLKQMFNSEFMKKYKPLTYGFVTSPELSVHRKGKEGRLVNRKNVKLFNECMEAEKEVIKEGAKKYTTIETDPYQGNIKQFIMDLVETITEDVRENIRENIEIREQKTIDDL
;
A
#
# COMPACT_ATOMS: atom_id res chain seq x y z
N MET A 1 -28.27 -17.47 -6.86
CA MET A 1 -27.77 -18.24 -5.70
C MET A 1 -26.72 -19.27 -6.08
N LYS A 2 -26.98 -20.20 -7.03
CA LYS A 2 -25.96 -21.16 -7.50
C LYS A 2 -24.71 -20.48 -8.09
N GLU A 3 -24.89 -19.53 -9.02
CA GLU A 3 -23.77 -18.78 -9.64
C GLU A 3 -22.93 -17.97 -8.63
N GLN A 4 -23.57 -17.40 -7.60
CA GLN A 4 -22.85 -16.67 -6.55
C GLN A 4 -22.01 -17.59 -5.66
N ILE A 5 -22.55 -18.77 -5.32
CA ILE A 5 -21.80 -19.78 -4.55
C ILE A 5 -20.62 -20.30 -5.37
N GLU A 6 -20.84 -20.57 -6.66
CA GLU A 6 -19.80 -21.01 -7.58
C GLU A 6 -18.68 -19.96 -7.70
N LYS A 7 -19.03 -18.67 -7.87
CA LYS A 7 -18.05 -17.59 -7.88
C LYS A 7 -17.22 -17.58 -6.59
N ILE A 8 -17.86 -17.62 -5.42
CA ILE A 8 -17.15 -17.59 -4.13
C ILE A 8 -16.21 -18.79 -3.98
N ASN A 9 -16.64 -19.99 -4.39
CA ASN A 9 -15.82 -21.18 -4.34
C ASN A 9 -14.61 -21.08 -5.28
N ASN A 10 -14.80 -20.52 -6.48
CA ASN A 10 -13.71 -20.28 -7.43
C ASN A 10 -12.68 -19.30 -6.86
N GLN A 11 -13.13 -18.18 -6.26
CA GLN A 11 -12.23 -17.21 -5.62
C GLN A 11 -11.45 -17.87 -4.46
N ALA A 12 -12.11 -18.68 -3.63
CA ALA A 12 -11.45 -19.39 -2.54
C ALA A 12 -10.38 -20.36 -3.05
N ASN A 13 -10.68 -21.13 -4.11
CA ASN A 13 -9.73 -22.05 -4.73
C ASN A 13 -8.54 -21.31 -5.36
N ASN A 14 -8.78 -20.16 -5.99
CA ASN A 14 -7.73 -19.32 -6.55
C ASN A 14 -6.79 -18.81 -5.45
N ILE A 15 -7.36 -18.28 -4.36
CA ILE A 15 -6.60 -17.81 -3.20
C ILE A 15 -5.74 -18.95 -2.63
N GLU A 16 -6.32 -20.13 -2.42
CA GLU A 16 -5.59 -21.30 -1.90
C GLU A 16 -4.44 -21.71 -2.83
N THR A 17 -4.71 -21.78 -4.13
CA THR A 17 -3.70 -22.08 -5.15
C THR A 17 -2.55 -21.06 -5.11
N ASN A 18 -2.88 -19.77 -5.02
CA ASN A 18 -1.88 -18.71 -4.93
C ASN A 18 -1.06 -18.82 -3.65
N LEU A 19 -1.70 -19.05 -2.50
CA LEU A 19 -1.01 -19.19 -1.21
C LEU A 19 -0.04 -20.37 -1.18
N ASN A 20 -0.44 -21.52 -1.74
CA ASN A 20 0.43 -22.69 -1.86
C ASN A 20 1.66 -22.38 -2.71
N TYR A 21 1.46 -21.74 -3.88
CA TYR A 21 2.56 -21.34 -4.73
C TYR A 21 3.51 -20.36 -4.03
N ILE A 22 2.96 -19.34 -3.35
CA ILE A 22 3.75 -18.35 -2.61
C ILE A 22 4.58 -19.06 -1.54
N LYS A 23 3.96 -19.91 -0.73
CA LYS A 23 4.65 -20.63 0.35
C LYS A 23 5.85 -21.44 -0.16
N GLU A 24 5.71 -22.12 -1.28
CA GLU A 24 6.76 -22.96 -1.86
C GLU A 24 7.89 -22.17 -2.51
N ASN A 25 7.59 -20.97 -3.05
CA ASN A 25 8.51 -20.25 -3.93
C ASN A 25 9.02 -18.92 -3.37
N ILE A 26 8.42 -18.36 -2.32
CA ILE A 26 8.79 -17.04 -1.82
C ILE A 26 10.24 -16.98 -1.31
N SER A 27 10.77 -18.10 -0.81
CA SER A 27 12.17 -18.21 -0.39
C SER A 27 13.16 -17.99 -1.54
N LYS A 28 12.74 -18.20 -2.79
CA LYS A 28 13.55 -17.97 -3.99
C LYS A 28 13.78 -16.50 -4.25
N ASN A 29 12.93 -15.59 -3.80
CA ASN A 29 13.24 -14.15 -3.89
C ASN A 29 14.49 -13.83 -3.04
N LYS A 30 15.29 -12.84 -3.42
CA LYS A 30 16.47 -12.43 -2.62
C LYS A 30 16.08 -11.40 -1.57
N GLU A 31 15.16 -10.54 -1.95
CA GLU A 31 14.65 -9.43 -1.15
C GLU A 31 13.18 -9.68 -0.75
N PRO A 32 12.66 -8.96 0.25
CA PRO A 32 11.25 -9.01 0.61
C PRO A 32 10.38 -8.42 -0.50
N ILE A 33 9.15 -8.93 -0.63
CA ILE A 33 8.12 -8.31 -1.45
C ILE A 33 7.46 -7.21 -0.62
N PHE A 34 7.53 -5.97 -1.09
CA PHE A 34 6.85 -4.85 -0.45
C PHE A 34 5.42 -4.71 -0.97
N ILE A 35 4.48 -4.51 -0.05
CA ILE A 35 3.09 -4.16 -0.33
C ILE A 35 2.80 -2.83 0.34
N GLU A 36 2.21 -1.89 -0.41
CA GLU A 36 1.82 -0.59 0.11
C GLU A 36 0.33 -0.34 -0.09
N LEU A 37 -0.38 -0.05 1.01
CA LEU A 37 -1.78 0.37 0.96
C LEU A 37 -1.85 1.90 1.09
N ILE A 38 -2.32 2.58 0.05
CA ILE A 38 -2.36 4.05 -0.01
C ILE A 38 -3.80 4.58 -0.16
N GLY A 39 -3.99 5.87 0.01
CA GLY A 39 -5.22 6.55 -0.43
C GLY A 39 -6.15 7.02 0.69
N THR A 40 -7.42 7.22 0.37
CA THR A 40 -8.37 8.03 1.14
C THR A 40 -8.52 7.55 2.60
N ALA A 41 -8.64 8.48 3.55
CA ALA A 41 -8.99 8.11 4.92
C ALA A 41 -10.35 7.40 4.97
N LYS A 42 -10.50 6.41 5.86
CA LYS A 42 -11.73 5.59 6.01
C LYS A 42 -12.13 4.80 4.74
N SER A 43 -11.17 4.44 3.91
CA SER A 43 -11.41 3.63 2.72
C SER A 43 -11.50 2.12 2.94
N GLY A 44 -11.11 1.63 4.12
CA GLY A 44 -11.14 0.19 4.44
C GLY A 44 -9.77 -0.49 4.42
N LYS A 45 -8.68 0.24 4.17
CA LYS A 45 -7.29 -0.23 4.23
C LYS A 45 -6.97 -1.08 5.45
N THR A 46 -7.16 -0.53 6.66
CA THR A 46 -6.82 -1.22 7.92
C THR A 46 -7.57 -2.54 8.08
N THR A 47 -8.83 -2.61 7.62
CA THR A 47 -9.60 -3.86 7.62
C THR A 47 -8.97 -4.90 6.69
N LEU A 48 -8.65 -4.53 5.46
CA LEU A 48 -7.99 -5.42 4.52
C LEU A 48 -6.61 -5.86 5.04
N LEU A 49 -5.81 -4.92 5.51
CA LEU A 49 -4.47 -5.13 6.04
C LEU A 49 -4.45 -6.21 7.12
N ASN A 50 -5.38 -6.14 8.06
CA ASN A 50 -5.49 -7.12 9.14
C ASN A 50 -5.90 -8.50 8.62
N ASN A 51 -6.74 -8.58 7.58
CA ASN A 51 -7.14 -9.86 6.99
C ASN A 51 -6.01 -10.49 6.17
N ILE A 52 -5.34 -9.72 5.31
CA ILE A 52 -4.24 -10.25 4.48
C ILE A 52 -3.04 -10.65 5.34
N THR A 53 -2.69 -9.87 6.36
CA THR A 53 -1.60 -10.23 7.29
C THR A 53 -1.91 -11.57 7.98
N LYS A 54 -3.11 -11.72 8.54
CA LYS A 54 -3.54 -12.98 9.19
C LYS A 54 -3.52 -14.15 8.22
N LEU A 55 -4.00 -13.95 6.99
CA LEU A 55 -4.04 -15.00 5.97
C LEU A 55 -2.64 -15.49 5.62
N LEU A 56 -1.72 -14.58 5.30
CA LEU A 56 -0.35 -14.93 4.92
C LEU A 56 0.38 -15.63 6.08
N THR A 57 0.30 -15.09 7.30
CA THR A 57 0.94 -15.69 8.49
C THR A 57 0.37 -17.07 8.80
N LYS A 58 -0.95 -17.26 8.72
CA LYS A 58 -1.60 -18.58 8.93
C LYS A 58 -1.11 -19.63 7.93
N ASN A 59 -0.69 -19.21 6.74
CA ASN A 59 -0.15 -20.10 5.71
C ASN A 59 1.38 -20.26 5.78
N GLY A 60 2.02 -19.78 6.86
CA GLY A 60 3.45 -19.94 7.09
C GLY A 60 4.34 -19.01 6.27
N ILE A 61 3.76 -17.94 5.71
CA ILE A 61 4.52 -16.92 4.97
C ILE A 61 5.06 -15.90 6.00
N PRO A 62 6.39 -15.65 6.05
CA PRO A 62 6.96 -14.67 6.97
C PRO A 62 6.57 -13.24 6.55
N VAL A 63 5.81 -12.56 7.41
CA VAL A 63 5.24 -11.24 7.13
C VAL A 63 5.62 -10.26 8.22
N GLN A 64 6.02 -9.06 7.81
CA GLN A 64 6.15 -7.91 8.69
C GLN A 64 5.13 -6.84 8.30
N LYS A 65 4.40 -6.33 9.29
CA LYS A 65 3.46 -5.22 9.13
C LYS A 65 4.07 -3.98 9.81
N ARG A 66 4.21 -2.88 9.06
CA ARG A 66 4.55 -1.57 9.61
C ARG A 66 3.25 -0.80 9.91
N ALA A 67 3.19 -0.21 11.11
CA ALA A 67 2.08 0.66 11.50
C ALA A 67 2.16 2.01 10.80
N GLU A 68 1.03 2.70 10.66
CA GLU A 68 0.99 4.06 10.09
C GLU A 68 1.78 5.00 10.99
N THR A 69 2.77 5.72 10.44
CA THR A 69 3.66 6.61 11.20
C THR A 69 2.91 7.70 11.97
N ALA A 70 1.74 8.13 11.47
CA ALA A 70 0.90 9.13 12.12
C ALA A 70 0.27 8.65 13.44
N GLU A 71 0.25 7.34 13.70
CA GLU A 71 -0.31 6.76 14.93
C GLU A 71 0.67 6.85 16.11
N TYR A 72 1.97 6.98 15.86
CA TYR A 72 3.01 7.01 16.89
C TYR A 72 3.99 8.18 16.74
N ASN A 73 3.60 9.21 15.98
CA ASN A 73 4.38 10.44 15.86
C ASN A 73 4.41 11.16 17.23
N PRO A 74 5.61 11.47 17.78
CA PRO A 74 5.75 12.15 19.07
C PRO A 74 5.35 13.63 19.01
N ILE A 75 5.23 14.21 17.82
CA ILE A 75 4.82 15.60 17.62
C ILE A 75 3.30 15.65 17.63
N GLU A 76 2.71 16.25 18.67
CA GLU A 76 1.26 16.29 18.82
C GLU A 76 0.59 17.27 17.84
N ASN A 77 1.24 18.42 17.59
CA ASN A 77 0.71 19.43 16.70
C ASN A 77 0.99 19.07 15.23
N LYS A 78 -0.06 18.60 14.55
CA LYS A 78 -0.02 18.13 13.16
C LYS A 78 0.07 19.24 12.12
N ASP A 79 0.00 20.50 12.54
CA ASP A 79 0.11 21.67 11.66
C ASP A 79 1.54 22.20 11.59
N LEU A 80 2.47 21.59 12.34
CA LEU A 80 3.89 21.92 12.35
C LEU A 80 4.62 21.22 11.19
N GLU A 81 5.55 21.93 10.57
CA GLU A 81 6.45 21.37 9.54
C GLU A 81 7.22 20.17 10.09
N GLU A 82 7.63 20.22 11.36
CA GLU A 82 8.34 19.16 12.07
C GLU A 82 7.53 17.86 12.11
N TYR A 83 6.20 17.94 12.23
CA TYR A 83 5.33 16.75 12.18
C TYR A 83 5.52 16.02 10.86
N ASN A 84 5.51 16.77 9.77
CA ASN A 84 5.67 16.24 8.42
C ASN A 84 7.09 15.69 8.23
N ILE A 85 8.14 16.47 8.53
CA ILE A 85 9.54 16.04 8.40
C ILE A 85 9.83 14.76 9.20
N TRP A 86 9.29 14.64 10.40
CA TRP A 86 9.44 13.44 11.21
C TRP A 86 8.81 12.22 10.53
N MET A 87 7.60 12.36 9.97
CA MET A 87 6.92 11.28 9.26
C MET A 87 7.76 10.73 8.09
N TYR A 88 8.39 11.61 7.29
CA TYR A 88 9.26 11.20 6.20
C TYR A 88 10.50 10.48 6.73
N SER A 89 11.16 11.07 7.73
CA SER A 89 12.38 10.53 8.34
C SER A 89 12.13 9.13 8.91
N GLU A 90 11.01 8.93 9.58
CA GLU A 90 10.63 7.64 10.16
C GLU A 90 10.30 6.59 9.10
N LEU A 91 9.61 6.97 8.02
CA LEU A 91 9.34 6.05 6.90
C LEU A 91 10.63 5.62 6.18
N ILE A 92 11.57 6.55 5.95
CA ILE A 92 12.87 6.23 5.33
C ILE A 92 13.67 5.30 6.23
N LYS A 93 13.71 5.57 7.55
CA LYS A 93 14.38 4.70 8.52
C LYS A 93 13.80 3.28 8.46
N ASN A 94 12.47 3.16 8.58
CA ASN A 94 11.78 1.87 8.52
C ASN A 94 12.06 1.14 7.19
N LEU A 95 12.03 1.85 6.07
CA LEU A 95 12.32 1.27 4.76
C LEU A 95 13.77 0.79 4.64
N SER A 96 14.72 1.56 5.16
CA SER A 96 16.13 1.18 5.16
C SER A 96 16.38 -0.09 5.99
N GLU A 97 15.72 -0.23 7.15
CA GLU A 97 15.76 -1.45 7.95
C GLU A 97 15.16 -2.63 7.17
N ASP A 98 13.97 -2.46 6.60
CA ASP A 98 13.23 -3.53 5.93
C ASP A 98 13.88 -3.99 4.62
N MET A 99 14.58 -3.10 3.92
CA MET A 99 15.40 -3.46 2.75
C MET A 99 16.66 -4.25 3.12
N SER A 100 17.13 -4.12 4.37
CA SER A 100 18.35 -4.76 4.84
C SER A 100 18.08 -6.10 5.55
N ASP A 101 16.83 -6.39 5.90
CA ASP A 101 16.41 -7.63 6.56
C ASP A 101 15.60 -8.54 5.63
N ASN A 102 16.13 -9.73 5.34
CA ASN A 102 15.47 -10.74 4.51
C ASN A 102 14.67 -11.77 5.33
N THR A 103 14.58 -11.61 6.65
CA THR A 103 13.78 -12.46 7.54
C THR A 103 12.30 -12.38 7.19
N PRO A 104 11.67 -11.19 7.11
CA PRO A 104 10.36 -11.08 6.49
C PRO A 104 10.49 -11.33 4.99
N ARG A 105 9.52 -12.06 4.44
CA ARG A 105 9.44 -12.30 3.00
C ARG A 105 8.41 -11.41 2.32
N VAL A 106 7.45 -10.92 3.10
CA VAL A 106 6.50 -9.88 2.71
C VAL A 106 6.53 -8.77 3.75
N VAL A 107 6.69 -7.52 3.32
CA VAL A 107 6.61 -6.34 4.19
C VAL A 107 5.42 -5.49 3.74
N ILE A 108 4.49 -5.21 4.65
CA ILE A 108 3.26 -4.48 4.35
C ILE A 108 3.25 -3.15 5.10
N TYR A 109 3.09 -2.05 4.34
CA TYR A 109 2.93 -0.71 4.87
C TYR A 109 1.46 -0.28 4.84
N ASP A 110 0.91 0.08 6.01
CA ASP A 110 -0.30 0.92 6.10
C ASP A 110 0.14 2.37 5.88
N ARG A 111 0.16 2.80 4.61
CA ARG A 111 0.78 4.04 4.12
C ARG A 111 2.31 4.04 4.24
N GLY A 112 2.98 3.82 3.12
CA GLY A 112 4.44 3.86 3.01
C GLY A 112 4.92 5.15 2.37
N MET A 113 6.06 5.05 1.68
CA MET A 113 6.69 6.20 1.02
C MET A 113 5.81 6.74 -0.11
N LEU A 114 5.19 5.90 -0.95
CA LEU A 114 4.43 6.39 -2.10
C LEU A 114 3.14 7.11 -1.69
N ASP A 115 2.49 6.73 -0.58
CA ASP A 115 1.35 7.48 -0.03
C ASP A 115 1.72 8.92 0.31
N ARG A 116 3.01 9.21 0.56
CA ARG A 116 3.42 10.56 0.92
C ARG A 116 3.32 11.56 -0.22
N LEU A 117 3.48 11.14 -1.48
CA LEU A 117 3.41 12.04 -2.63
C LEU A 117 2.14 12.91 -2.64
N PRO A 118 0.92 12.35 -2.57
CA PRO A 118 -0.29 13.16 -2.50
C PRO A 118 -0.46 13.89 -1.16
N TRP A 119 0.13 13.40 -0.07
CA TRP A 119 0.12 14.12 1.21
C TRP A 119 1.03 15.35 1.20
N ILE A 120 2.13 15.35 0.45
CA ILE A 120 2.96 16.55 0.23
C ILE A 120 2.10 17.63 -0.40
N ASP A 121 1.40 17.31 -1.50
CA ASP A 121 0.56 18.29 -2.20
C ASP A 121 -0.61 18.76 -1.35
N PHE A 122 -1.23 17.84 -0.60
CA PHE A 122 -2.26 18.20 0.35
C PHE A 122 -1.73 19.22 1.38
N SER A 123 -0.53 18.99 1.92
CA SER A 123 0.09 19.85 2.94
C SER A 123 0.54 21.20 2.40
N VAL A 124 0.88 21.28 1.11
CA VAL A 124 1.11 22.57 0.44
C VAL A 124 -0.22 23.33 0.28
N ASN A 125 -1.28 22.63 -0.12
CA ASN A 125 -2.60 23.25 -0.34
C ASN A 125 -3.25 23.71 0.96
N ASP A 126 -3.00 23.04 2.09
CA ASP A 126 -3.51 23.45 3.41
C ASP A 126 -2.60 24.46 4.13
N GLY A 127 -1.40 24.73 3.59
CA GLY A 127 -0.45 25.70 4.10
C GLY A 127 0.47 25.20 5.23
N SER A 128 0.46 23.89 5.53
CA SER A 128 1.32 23.28 6.55
C SER A 128 2.75 22.97 6.08
N ILE A 129 3.00 23.02 4.77
CA ILE A 129 4.35 22.88 4.19
C ILE A 129 4.57 23.96 3.12
N PRO A 130 5.70 24.71 3.15
CA PRO A 130 6.09 25.59 2.06
C PRO A 130 6.38 24.85 0.75
N ASN A 131 6.01 25.45 -0.39
CA ASN A 131 6.25 24.87 -1.72
C ASN A 131 7.71 24.47 -1.97
N GLN A 132 8.67 25.26 -1.48
CA GLN A 132 10.10 24.96 -1.63
C GLN A 132 10.51 23.65 -0.95
N ASP A 133 9.93 23.34 0.22
CA ASP A 133 10.24 22.13 0.98
C ASP A 133 9.56 20.91 0.36
N ALA A 134 8.35 21.10 -0.19
CA ALA A 134 7.69 20.08 -0.99
C ALA A 134 8.54 19.61 -2.18
N VAL A 135 9.23 20.53 -2.87
CA VAL A 135 10.15 20.18 -3.96
C VAL A 135 11.30 19.30 -3.45
N LEU A 136 11.92 19.66 -2.32
CA LEU A 136 13.01 18.87 -1.71
C LEU A 136 12.54 17.49 -1.28
N LEU A 137 11.36 17.40 -0.64
CA LEU A 137 10.76 16.14 -0.21
C LEU A 137 10.46 15.22 -1.40
N LYS A 138 9.92 15.76 -2.50
CA LYS A 138 9.67 15.00 -3.72
C LYS A 138 10.95 14.57 -4.44
N GLN A 139 12.02 15.37 -4.40
CA GLN A 139 13.30 15.00 -5.01
C GLN A 139 13.91 13.72 -4.43
N MET A 140 13.64 13.42 -3.16
CA MET A 140 14.11 12.19 -2.51
C MET A 140 13.61 10.91 -3.20
N PHE A 141 12.42 10.93 -3.79
CA PHE A 141 11.85 9.80 -4.54
C PHE A 141 12.65 9.45 -5.80
N ASN A 142 13.47 10.39 -6.29
CA ASN A 142 14.36 10.18 -7.43
C ASN A 142 15.72 9.57 -7.05
N SER A 143 16.00 9.36 -5.76
CA SER A 143 17.26 8.79 -5.30
C SER A 143 17.45 7.33 -5.75
N GLU A 144 18.70 6.91 -5.93
CA GLU A 144 19.04 5.50 -6.24
C GLU A 144 18.56 4.53 -5.15
N PHE A 145 18.47 5.00 -3.91
CA PHE A 145 17.87 4.22 -2.82
C PHE A 145 16.38 3.97 -3.09
N MET A 146 15.61 5.01 -3.39
CA MET A 146 14.17 4.89 -3.66
C MET A 146 13.88 4.09 -4.94
N LYS A 147 14.77 4.09 -5.93
CA LYS A 147 14.62 3.25 -7.13
C LYS A 147 14.60 1.75 -6.83
N LYS A 148 15.19 1.30 -5.72
CA LYS A 148 15.12 -0.09 -5.24
C LYS A 148 13.76 -0.43 -4.62
N TYR A 149 13.04 0.58 -4.11
CA TYR A 149 11.73 0.40 -3.53
C TYR A 149 10.66 0.30 -4.63
N LYS A 150 10.27 -0.91 -4.98
CA LYS A 150 9.24 -1.19 -5.99
C LYS A 150 8.09 -2.01 -5.39
N PRO A 151 7.22 -1.40 -4.57
CA PRO A 151 6.11 -2.11 -3.93
C PRO A 151 5.00 -2.51 -4.91
N LEU A 152 4.24 -3.53 -4.54
CA LEU A 152 2.88 -3.76 -5.04
C LEU A 152 1.95 -2.76 -4.34
N THR A 153 1.43 -1.79 -5.07
CA THR A 153 0.73 -0.64 -4.50
C THR A 153 -0.77 -0.69 -4.79
N TYR A 154 -1.57 -0.50 -3.75
CA TYR A 154 -3.03 -0.52 -3.82
C TYR A 154 -3.59 0.83 -3.40
N GLY A 155 -4.08 1.59 -4.39
CA GLY A 155 -4.64 2.93 -4.22
C GLY A 155 -6.12 2.92 -3.91
N PHE A 156 -6.48 3.08 -2.64
CA PHE A 156 -7.88 3.06 -2.22
C PHE A 156 -8.53 4.43 -2.38
N VAL A 157 -9.60 4.49 -3.18
CA VAL A 157 -10.41 5.69 -3.40
C VAL A 157 -11.79 5.49 -2.78
N THR A 158 -12.21 6.51 -2.02
CA THR A 158 -13.55 6.58 -1.43
C THR A 158 -14.12 7.96 -1.67
N SER A 159 -15.42 8.07 -1.94
CA SER A 159 -16.07 9.37 -2.01
C SER A 159 -15.97 10.15 -0.69
N PRO A 160 -15.94 11.49 -0.75
CA PRO A 160 -16.01 12.33 0.45
C PRO A 160 -17.20 12.01 1.35
N GLU A 161 -18.37 11.76 0.75
CA GLU A 161 -19.62 11.44 1.43
C GLU A 161 -19.47 10.14 2.22
N LEU A 162 -18.96 9.10 1.57
CA LEU A 162 -18.84 7.79 2.20
C LEU A 162 -17.72 7.76 3.26
N SER A 163 -16.61 8.47 3.03
CA SER A 163 -15.53 8.60 4.01
C SER A 163 -16.02 9.26 5.31
N VAL A 164 -16.78 10.37 5.20
CA VAL A 164 -17.40 11.04 6.35
C VAL A 164 -18.46 10.17 7.01
N HIS A 165 -19.30 9.48 6.22
CA HIS A 165 -20.29 8.55 6.74
C HIS A 165 -19.65 7.43 7.57
N ARG A 166 -18.59 6.78 7.06
CA ARG A 166 -17.84 5.73 7.77
C ARG A 166 -17.16 6.24 9.05
N LYS A 167 -16.80 7.52 9.10
CA LYS A 167 -16.30 8.15 10.33
C LYS A 167 -17.41 8.45 11.34
N GLY A 168 -18.64 8.63 10.90
CA GLY A 168 -19.81 8.97 11.71
C GLY A 168 -20.04 10.48 11.89
N LYS A 169 -19.00 11.31 11.73
CA LYS A 169 -19.10 12.78 11.70
C LYS A 169 -17.89 13.42 11.02
N GLU A 170 -18.06 14.65 10.57
CA GLU A 170 -16.91 15.45 10.13
C GLU A 170 -15.94 15.73 11.29
N GLY A 171 -14.68 15.93 10.95
CA GLY A 171 -13.70 16.49 11.86
C GLY A 171 -12.55 17.09 11.07
N ARG A 172 -11.43 17.35 11.74
CA ARG A 172 -10.31 18.11 11.17
C ARG A 172 -9.84 17.59 9.81
N LEU A 173 -9.35 16.36 9.74
CA LEU A 173 -8.81 15.80 8.49
C LEU A 173 -9.88 15.14 7.61
N VAL A 174 -10.76 14.34 8.23
CA VAL A 174 -11.84 13.65 7.52
C VAL A 174 -13.11 14.50 7.61
N ASN A 175 -13.24 15.38 6.63
CA ASN A 175 -14.43 16.16 6.25
C ASN A 175 -14.51 16.18 4.72
N ARG A 176 -15.63 16.60 4.14
CA ARG A 176 -15.82 16.49 2.68
C ARG A 176 -14.79 17.28 1.88
N LYS A 177 -14.47 18.51 2.30
CA LYS A 177 -13.49 19.36 1.63
C LYS A 177 -12.11 18.70 1.57
N ASN A 178 -11.61 18.24 2.71
CA ASN A 178 -10.26 17.68 2.82
C ASN A 178 -10.16 16.30 2.17
N VAL A 179 -11.22 15.48 2.25
CA VAL A 179 -11.25 14.20 1.53
C VAL A 179 -11.25 14.42 0.02
N LYS A 180 -12.03 15.40 -0.47
CA LYS A 180 -12.04 15.76 -1.89
C LYS A 180 -10.65 16.24 -2.35
N LEU A 181 -10.05 17.17 -1.61
CA LEU A 181 -8.71 17.68 -1.90
C LEU A 181 -7.67 16.56 -1.94
N PHE A 182 -7.68 15.67 -0.95
CA PHE A 182 -6.74 14.54 -0.95
C PHE A 182 -6.94 13.61 -2.15
N ASN A 183 -8.18 13.34 -2.56
CA ASN A 183 -8.44 12.53 -3.76
C ASN A 183 -7.94 13.23 -5.04
N GLU A 184 -8.07 14.56 -5.13
CA GLU A 184 -7.51 15.36 -6.24
C GLU A 184 -5.98 15.27 -6.27
N CYS A 185 -5.30 15.38 -5.11
CA CYS A 185 -3.85 15.17 -5.00
C CYS A 185 -3.44 13.74 -5.38
N MET A 186 -4.23 12.73 -4.99
CA MET A 186 -3.96 11.32 -5.32
C MET A 186 -4.06 11.06 -6.83
N GLU A 187 -5.05 11.64 -7.50
CA GLU A 187 -5.15 11.55 -8.96
C GLU A 187 -4.01 12.30 -9.67
N ALA A 188 -3.60 13.47 -9.16
CA ALA A 188 -2.49 14.23 -9.72
C ALA A 188 -1.15 13.48 -9.65
N GLU A 189 -0.90 12.77 -8.54
CA GLU A 189 0.35 12.02 -8.31
C GLU A 189 0.31 10.57 -8.83
N LYS A 190 -0.81 10.16 -9.43
CA LYS A 190 -1.05 8.76 -9.82
C LYS A 190 0.00 8.18 -10.76
N GLU A 191 0.45 8.95 -11.75
CA GLU A 191 1.47 8.46 -12.69
C GLU A 191 2.85 8.35 -12.02
N VAL A 192 3.21 9.28 -11.14
CA VAL A 192 4.45 9.21 -10.34
C VAL A 192 4.41 8.00 -9.40
N ILE A 193 3.27 7.76 -8.75
CA ILE A 193 3.07 6.56 -7.90
C ILE A 193 3.19 5.28 -8.73
N LYS A 194 2.61 5.23 -9.94
CA LYS A 194 2.71 4.08 -10.85
C LYS A 194 4.15 3.80 -11.25
N GLU A 195 4.92 4.82 -11.62
CA GLU A 195 6.34 4.71 -11.96
C GLU A 195 7.19 4.25 -10.76
N GLY A 196 6.82 4.72 -9.56
CA GLY A 196 7.42 4.31 -8.29
C GLY A 196 7.12 2.87 -7.91
N ALA A 197 5.94 2.35 -8.26
CA ALA A 197 5.50 1.01 -7.91
C ALA A 197 6.05 -0.08 -8.86
N LYS A 198 6.06 -1.33 -8.41
CA LYS A 198 6.18 -2.50 -9.29
C LYS A 198 4.87 -2.73 -10.06
N LYS A 199 3.75 -2.56 -9.37
CA LYS A 199 2.39 -2.60 -9.91
C LYS A 199 1.53 -1.65 -9.10
N TYR A 200 0.65 -0.90 -9.76
CA TYR A 200 -0.31 -0.03 -9.11
C TYR A 200 -1.73 -0.43 -9.50
N THR A 201 -2.56 -0.71 -8.49
CA THR A 201 -3.96 -1.10 -8.65
C THR A 201 -4.85 -0.09 -7.94
N THR A 202 -5.75 0.57 -8.68
CA THR A 202 -6.77 1.45 -8.08
C THR A 202 -7.93 0.63 -7.56
N ILE A 203 -8.38 0.92 -6.34
CA ILE A 203 -9.50 0.24 -5.68
C ILE A 203 -10.56 1.27 -5.31
N GLU A 204 -11.66 1.27 -6.04
CA GLU A 204 -12.84 2.04 -5.68
C GLU A 204 -13.64 1.30 -4.61
N THR A 205 -13.87 1.97 -3.48
CA THR A 205 -14.41 1.31 -2.28
C THR A 205 -15.88 1.61 -2.00
N ASP A 206 -16.46 2.53 -2.78
CA ASP A 206 -17.86 2.89 -2.72
C ASP A 206 -18.80 1.74 -3.10
N PRO A 207 -18.53 0.96 -4.19
CA PRO A 207 -19.36 -0.19 -4.56
C PRO A 207 -19.45 -1.28 -3.49
N TYR A 208 -18.48 -1.31 -2.56
CA TYR A 208 -18.40 -2.28 -1.48
C TYR A 208 -19.15 -1.87 -0.22
N GLN A 209 -19.82 -0.71 -0.20
CA GLN A 209 -20.52 -0.25 0.99
C GLN A 209 -21.62 -1.25 1.41
N GLY A 210 -21.54 -1.72 2.66
CA GLY A 210 -22.43 -2.76 3.19
C GLY A 210 -22.06 -4.20 2.79
N ASN A 211 -21.04 -4.41 1.95
CA ASN A 211 -20.61 -5.73 1.48
C ASN A 211 -19.13 -6.02 1.78
N ILE A 212 -18.79 -6.01 3.07
CA ILE A 212 -17.39 -6.19 3.53
C ILE A 212 -16.80 -7.56 3.17
N LYS A 213 -17.63 -8.61 3.10
CA LYS A 213 -17.14 -9.96 2.75
C LYS A 213 -16.65 -10.01 1.32
N GLN A 214 -17.42 -9.47 0.37
CA GLN A 214 -17.00 -9.41 -1.02
C GLN A 214 -15.76 -8.53 -1.20
N PHE A 215 -15.70 -7.38 -0.50
CA PHE A 215 -14.52 -6.51 -0.47
C PHE A 215 -13.25 -7.24 -0.06
N ILE A 216 -13.31 -8.01 1.04
CA ILE A 216 -12.15 -8.77 1.52
C ILE A 216 -11.78 -9.85 0.50
N MET A 217 -12.76 -10.61 -0.01
CA MET A 217 -12.50 -11.70 -0.96
C MET A 217 -11.82 -11.21 -2.24
N ASP A 218 -12.39 -10.18 -2.89
CA ASP A 218 -11.86 -9.65 -4.16
C ASP A 218 -10.43 -9.13 -4.02
N LEU A 219 -10.15 -8.41 -2.93
CA LEU A 219 -8.84 -7.82 -2.71
C LEU A 219 -7.81 -8.82 -2.23
N VAL A 220 -8.20 -9.82 -1.43
CA VAL A 220 -7.30 -10.91 -1.05
C VAL A 220 -6.91 -11.73 -2.27
N GLU A 221 -7.87 -12.06 -3.14
CA GLU A 221 -7.59 -12.76 -4.41
C GLU A 221 -6.58 -11.96 -5.24
N THR A 222 -6.87 -10.68 -5.47
CA THR A 222 -5.98 -9.77 -6.23
C THR A 222 -4.57 -9.69 -5.62
N ILE A 223 -4.45 -9.49 -4.30
CA ILE A 223 -3.15 -9.37 -3.65
C ILE A 223 -2.37 -10.69 -3.73
N THR A 224 -3.00 -11.82 -3.49
CA THR A 224 -2.32 -13.12 -3.56
C THR A 224 -1.89 -13.46 -4.98
N GLU A 225 -2.67 -13.08 -5.99
CA GLU A 225 -2.30 -13.21 -7.40
C GLU A 225 -1.08 -12.34 -7.73
N ASP A 226 -1.09 -11.06 -7.35
CA ASP A 226 0.02 -10.14 -7.60
C ASP A 226 1.32 -10.57 -6.93
N VAL A 227 1.25 -11.07 -5.69
CA VAL A 227 2.41 -11.61 -4.98
C VAL A 227 2.94 -12.86 -5.68
N ARG A 228 2.06 -13.76 -6.13
CA ARG A 228 2.44 -14.95 -6.90
C ARG A 228 3.14 -14.57 -8.20
N GLU A 229 2.57 -13.66 -8.99
CA GLU A 229 3.13 -13.26 -10.28
C GLU A 229 4.47 -12.53 -10.09
N ASN A 230 4.61 -11.70 -9.04
CA ASN A 230 5.91 -11.11 -8.70
C ASN A 230 7.00 -12.17 -8.44
N ILE A 231 6.67 -13.25 -7.73
CA ILE A 231 7.60 -14.36 -7.50
C ILE A 231 7.96 -15.05 -8.81
N ARG A 232 6.99 -15.30 -9.69
CA ARG A 232 7.19 -15.95 -11.00
C ARG A 232 8.14 -15.14 -11.88
N GLU A 233 7.85 -13.85 -12.07
CA GLU A 233 8.70 -12.95 -12.86
C GLU A 233 10.14 -12.92 -12.35
N ASN A 234 10.32 -12.88 -11.02
CA ASN A 234 11.67 -12.86 -10.43
C ASN A 234 12.44 -14.17 -10.63
N ILE A 235 11.75 -15.31 -10.71
CA ILE A 235 12.36 -16.60 -11.02
C ILE A 235 12.77 -16.63 -12.49
N GLU A 236 11.87 -16.26 -13.40
CA GLU A 236 12.12 -16.24 -14.85
C GLU A 236 13.29 -15.33 -15.23
N ILE A 237 13.36 -14.12 -14.65
CA ILE A 237 14.47 -13.18 -14.89
C ILE A 237 15.83 -13.78 -14.48
N ARG A 238 15.87 -14.62 -13.44
CA ARG A 238 17.11 -15.25 -12.97
C ARG A 238 17.52 -16.41 -13.85
N GLU A 239 16.57 -17.22 -14.27
CA GLU A 239 16.80 -18.33 -15.18
C GLU A 239 17.35 -17.80 -16.51
N GLN A 240 16.77 -16.72 -17.04
CA GLN A 240 17.26 -16.06 -18.25
C GLN A 240 18.69 -15.53 -18.10
N LYS A 241 19.00 -14.80 -17.01
CA LYS A 241 20.37 -14.30 -16.76
C LYS A 241 21.40 -15.42 -16.66
N THR A 242 21.01 -16.55 -16.06
CA THR A 242 21.90 -17.71 -15.93
C THR A 242 22.21 -18.33 -17.30
N ILE A 243 21.26 -18.29 -18.24
CA ILE A 243 21.45 -18.76 -19.62
C ILE A 243 22.35 -17.79 -20.40
N ASP A 244 22.16 -16.48 -20.23
CA ASP A 244 22.93 -15.46 -20.97
C ASP A 244 24.40 -15.36 -20.50
N ASP A 245 24.70 -15.80 -19.28
CA ASP A 245 26.05 -15.84 -18.69
C ASP A 245 26.84 -17.14 -19.02
N LEU A 246 26.23 -18.10 -19.74
CA LEU A 246 26.82 -19.39 -20.19
C LEU A 246 27.32 -19.33 -21.64
#